data_AF-A0A950FXP2-F1
#
_entry.id   AF-A0A950FXP2-F1
#
_cell.length_a   1.000
_cell.length_b   1.000
_cell.length_c   1.000
_cell.angle_alpha   90.00
_cell.angle_beta   90.00
_cell.angle_gamma   90.00
#
_symmetry.space_group_name_H-M   'P 1'
#
loop_
_entity.id
_entity.type
_entity.pdbx_description
1 polymer ?
#
loop_
_entity_poly.entity_id
_entity_poly.type
_entity_poly.pdbx_seq_one_letter_code
_entity_poly.pdbx_strand_id
1 'polypeptide(L)' 'PMLFIAGENAHSREFSEEAYQLAGQPKELFIVPGAGHVDLYDRVNLIPFDKLTKFFRDNLKYDESITSR' A
#
# COMPACT_ATOMS: atom_id res chain seq x y z
N PRO A 1 9.35 -0.55 6.41
CA PRO A 1 8.31 -1.56 6.06
C PRO A 1 7.80 -1.26 4.66
N MET A 2 7.36 -2.28 3.93
CA MET A 2 6.75 -2.10 2.59
C MET A 2 5.31 -2.59 2.59
N LEU A 3 4.43 -1.83 1.95
CA LEU A 3 3.03 -2.18 1.73
C LEU A 3 2.77 -2.15 0.23
N PHE A 4 2.44 -3.31 -0.33
CA PHE A 4 1.98 -3.47 -1.70
C PHE A 4 0.46 -3.53 -1.71
N ILE A 5 -0.19 -2.84 -2.65
CA ILE A 5 -1.65 -2.86 -2.82
C ILE A 5 -1.95 -3.19 -4.27
N ALA A 6 -2.78 -4.21 -4.50
CA ALA A 6 -3.22 -4.59 -5.83
C ALA A 6 -4.70 -4.96 -5.84
N GLY A 7 -5.38 -4.73 -6.96
CA GLY A 7 -6.74 -5.22 -7.18
C GLY A 7 -6.77 -6.73 -7.41
N GLU A 8 -7.75 -7.42 -6.86
CA GLU A 8 -7.95 -8.87 -7.03
C GLU A 8 -8.01 -9.28 -8.51
N ASN A 9 -8.71 -8.49 -9.32
CA ASN A 9 -8.97 -8.73 -10.75
C ASN A 9 -8.05 -7.92 -11.66
N ALA A 10 -6.99 -7.31 -11.12
CA ALA A 10 -6.05 -6.53 -11.91
C ALA A 10 -5.12 -7.47 -12.70
N HIS A 11 -5.05 -7.30 -14.02
CA HIS A 11 -4.05 -7.99 -14.86
C HIS A 11 -2.61 -7.76 -14.38
N SER A 12 -2.35 -6.57 -13.83
CA SER A 12 -1.05 -6.17 -13.28
C SER A 12 -0.78 -6.66 -11.86
N ARG A 13 -1.65 -7.48 -11.26
CA ARG A 13 -1.45 -8.04 -9.91
C ARG A 13 -0.16 -8.84 -9.81
N GLU A 14 0.19 -9.58 -10.85
CA GLU A 14 1.40 -10.42 -10.91
C GLU A 14 2.69 -9.62 -10.64
N PHE A 15 2.78 -8.36 -11.09
CA PHE A 15 3.94 -7.51 -10.82
C PHE A 15 4.07 -7.17 -9.33
N SER A 16 2.94 -6.97 -8.64
CA SER A 16 2.95 -6.72 -7.20
C SER A 16 3.29 -7.99 -6.41
N GLU A 17 2.83 -9.15 -6.86
CA GLU A 17 3.18 -10.45 -6.27
C GLU A 17 4.67 -10.75 -6.42
N GLU A 18 5.24 -10.56 -7.62
CA GLU A 18 6.66 -10.76 -7.88
C GLU A 18 7.53 -9.79 -7.05
N ALA A 19 7.20 -8.49 -7.07
CA ALA A 19 7.89 -7.50 -6.25
C ALA A 19 7.78 -7.82 -4.74
N TYR A 20 6.60 -8.29 -4.29
CA TYR A 20 6.42 -8.76 -2.93
C TYR A 20 7.32 -9.96 -2.63
N GLN A 21 7.46 -10.95 -3.51
CA GLN A 21 8.36 -12.09 -3.26
C GLN A 21 9.82 -11.66 -3.12
N LEU A 22 10.29 -10.76 -3.98
CA LEU A 22 11.68 -10.27 -4.01
C LEU A 22 12.00 -9.27 -2.89
N ALA A 23 11.00 -8.61 -2.32
CA ALA A 23 11.18 -7.58 -1.29
C ALA A 23 11.75 -8.12 0.04
N GLY A 24 12.51 -7.30 0.76
CA GLY A 24 12.93 -7.57 2.13
C GLY A 24 11.80 -7.46 3.16
N GLN A 25 12.00 -8.00 4.36
CA GLN A 25 11.07 -7.85 5.48
C GLN A 25 11.36 -6.57 6.29
N PRO A 26 10.36 -5.96 6.97
CA PRO A 26 8.94 -6.33 6.98
C PRO A 26 8.18 -5.85 5.73
N LYS A 27 7.37 -6.74 5.15
CA LYS A 27 6.52 -6.48 3.98
C LYS A 27 5.10 -7.04 4.14
N GLU A 28 4.14 -6.39 3.50
CA GLU A 28 2.74 -6.83 3.39
C GLU A 28 2.23 -6.65 1.96
N LEU A 29 1.44 -7.61 1.48
CA LEU A 29 0.65 -7.51 0.24
C LEU A 29 -0.84 -7.48 0.59
N PHE A 30 -1.52 -6.40 0.26
CA PHE A 30 -2.94 -6.19 0.49
C PHE A 30 -3.72 -6.27 -0.83
N ILE A 31 -4.58 -7.27 -0.96
CA ILE A 31 -5.42 -7.47 -2.14
C ILE A 31 -6.79 -6.84 -1.90
N VAL A 32 -7.20 -5.93 -2.80
CA VAL A 32 -8.52 -5.28 -2.76
C VAL A 32 -9.52 -6.16 -3.52
N PRO A 33 -10.50 -6.78 -2.84
CA PRO A 33 -11.48 -7.66 -3.48
C PRO A 33 -12.28 -6.95 -4.57
N GLY A 34 -12.54 -7.61 -5.68
CA GLY A 34 -13.33 -7.09 -6.80
C GLY A 34 -12.65 -6.02 -7.67
N ALA A 35 -11.57 -5.38 -7.21
CA ALA A 35 -10.95 -4.26 -7.94
C ALA A 35 -10.06 -4.72 -9.12
N GLY A 36 -10.17 -4.01 -10.25
CA GLY A 36 -9.26 -4.08 -11.38
C GLY A 36 -8.08 -3.10 -11.28
N HIS A 37 -7.28 -2.99 -12.35
CA HIS A 37 -6.08 -2.14 -12.36
C HIS A 37 -6.40 -0.64 -12.21
N VAL A 38 -7.35 -0.14 -13.02
CA VAL A 38 -7.70 1.30 -13.04
C VAL A 38 -8.67 1.69 -11.92
N ASP A 39 -9.31 0.71 -11.27
CA ASP A 39 -10.29 0.98 -10.22
C ASP A 39 -9.67 1.71 -9.01
N LEU A 40 -8.39 1.45 -8.74
CA LEU A 40 -7.66 2.10 -7.65
C LEU A 40 -7.16 3.51 -7.99
N TYR A 41 -7.48 4.04 -9.18
CA TYR A 41 -7.06 5.38 -9.59
C TYR A 41 -8.08 6.44 -9.11
N ASP A 42 -9.37 6.15 -9.25
CA ASP A 42 -10.43 7.14 -9.04
C ASP A 42 -11.68 6.61 -8.31
N ARG A 43 -11.89 5.29 -8.22
CA ARG A 43 -13.03 4.73 -7.48
C ARG A 43 -12.74 4.75 -5.99
N VAL A 44 -13.00 5.90 -5.36
CA VAL A 44 -12.71 6.17 -3.95
C VAL A 44 -13.29 5.15 -2.96
N ASN A 45 -14.36 4.44 -3.34
CA ASN A 45 -14.96 3.38 -2.53
C ASN A 45 -14.17 2.06 -2.55
N LEU A 46 -13.23 1.89 -3.49
CA LEU A 46 -12.36 0.72 -3.60
C LEU A 46 -10.94 0.99 -3.09
N ILE A 47 -10.52 2.26 -3.08
CA ILE A 47 -9.19 2.65 -2.58
C ILE A 47 -9.14 2.42 -1.06
N PRO A 48 -8.19 1.62 -0.53
CA PRO A 48 -8.12 1.29 0.89
C PRO A 48 -7.46 2.43 1.70
N PHE A 49 -8.08 3.61 1.74
CA PHE A 49 -7.56 4.80 2.40
C PHE A 49 -7.27 4.59 3.88
N ASP A 50 -8.08 3.80 4.59
CA ASP A 50 -7.85 3.49 6.00
C ASP A 50 -6.54 2.71 6.20
N LYS A 51 -6.26 1.75 5.32
CA LYS A 51 -5.01 0.96 5.35
C LYS A 51 -3.80 1.84 5.09
N LEU A 52 -3.87 2.70 4.06
CA LEU A 52 -2.82 3.66 3.72
C LEU A 52 -2.59 4.65 4.88
N THR A 53 -3.66 5.21 5.42
CA THR A 53 -3.61 6.17 6.52
C THR A 53 -2.94 5.55 7.75
N LYS A 54 -3.35 4.33 8.12
CA LYS A 54 -2.73 3.60 9.23
C LYS A 54 -1.25 3.33 8.96
N PHE A 55 -0.92 2.82 7.77
CA PHE A 55 0.47 2.50 7.41
C PHE A 55 1.38 3.74 7.52
N PHE A 56 0.96 4.89 6.99
CA PHE A 56 1.76 6.10 7.07
C PHE A 56 1.84 6.66 8.49
N ARG A 57 0.74 6.67 9.27
CA ARG A 57 0.78 7.14 10.67
C ARG A 57 1.71 6.30 11.54
N ASP A 58 1.73 4.99 11.34
CA ASP A 58 2.56 4.08 12.13
C ASP A 58 4.05 4.24 11.80
N ASN A 59 4.39 4.63 10.55
CA ASN A 59 5.76 4.55 10.02
C ASN A 59 6.42 5.88 9.64
N LEU A 60 5.66 6.96 9.48
CA LEU A 60 6.16 8.31 9.21
C LEU A 60 5.99 9.21 10.44
N LYS A 61 6.52 8.76 11.58
CA LYS A 61 6.51 9.58 12.79
C LYS A 61 7.32 10.85 12.55
N TYR A 62 6.74 11.98 12.95
CA TYR A 62 7.44 13.25 12.99
C TYR A 62 8.60 13.16 13.98
N ASP A 63 9.80 13.49 13.52
CA ASP A 63 10.96 13.61 14.39
C ASP A 63 11.00 15.00 15.01
N GLU A 64 10.48 15.12 16.23
CA GLU A 64 10.48 16.39 17.00
C GLU A 64 11.90 16.92 17.29
N SER A 65 12.95 16.09 17.16
CA SER A 65 14.33 16.50 17.43
C SER A 65 14.91 17.42 16.35
N ILE A 66 14.27 17.52 15.18
CA ILE A 66 14.75 18.34 14.06
C ILE A 66 14.24 19.79 14.16
N THR A 67 13.23 20.07 14.98
CA THR A 67 12.52 21.37 15.02
C THR A 67 12.85 22.21 16.26
N SER A 68 13.67 21.71 17.19
CA SER A 68 14.09 22.46 18.39
C SER A 68 15.43 23.18 18.27
N ARG A 69 15.86 23.58 17.07
CA ARG A 69 17.04 24.43 16.87
C ARG A 69 16.67 25.88 16.64
#